data_AF-A0A378AXI9-F1
#
_entry.id   AF-A0A378AXI9-F1
#
_cell.length_a   1.000
_cell.length_b   1.000
_cell.length_c   1.000
_cell.angle_alpha   90.00
_cell.angle_beta   90.00
_cell.angle_gamma   90.00
#
_symmetry.space_group_name_H-M   'P 1'
#
loop_
_entity.id
_entity.type
_entity.pdbx_description
1 polymer ?
#
loop_
_entity_poly.entity_id
_entity_poly.type
_entity_poly.pdbx_seq_one_letter_code
_entity_poly.pdbx_strand_id
1 'polypeptide(L)'
;MALIGHRVAHGGDLFTESVIISEEVINNIRQVSSLAPLHNYASLSGIASAQRLFPEVMQVAVFDTSFHQTLAPEAFLYGLPWEYYQNLGVRRYGFHGTSHRYVSQRALALLGLPEQESGLVIAHLGNGASICAVRNGRSVDTSMGMTPLEGLMMGTRSGDVDFGAMAWIAGETPADPQRPGAGSQHRLRPVGDLRSFLRPAGAGAGVA
;
A
#
# COMPACT_ATOMS: atom_id res chain seq x y z
N MET A 1 20.10 -17.83 -14.54
CA MET A 1 20.44 -17.43 -13.16
C MET A 1 19.14 -17.14 -12.44
N ALA A 2 18.90 -17.73 -11.26
CA ALA A 2 17.67 -17.52 -10.50
C ALA A 2 17.85 -16.37 -9.49
N LEU A 3 16.77 -15.64 -9.22
CA LEU A 3 16.71 -14.54 -8.24
C LEU A 3 15.54 -14.78 -7.30
N ILE A 4 15.63 -14.25 -6.08
CA ILE A 4 14.50 -14.24 -5.12
C ILE A 4 14.00 -12.81 -4.98
N GLY A 5 12.74 -12.57 -5.35
CA GLY A 5 12.07 -11.28 -5.18
C GLY A 5 11.25 -11.24 -3.90
N HIS A 6 11.46 -10.21 -3.08
CA HIS A 6 10.69 -9.95 -1.87
C HIS A 6 9.80 -8.72 -2.07
N ARG A 7 8.49 -8.90 -1.97
CA ARG A 7 7.57 -7.76 -1.88
C ARG A 7 7.73 -7.12 -0.50
N VAL A 8 8.02 -5.83 -0.48
CA VAL A 8 8.09 -5.00 0.73
C VAL A 8 7.00 -3.94 0.64
N ALA A 9 6.19 -3.81 1.69
CA ALA A 9 5.02 -2.93 1.64
C ALA A 9 5.41 -1.44 1.59
N HIS A 10 6.39 -1.01 2.37
CA HIS A 10 6.72 0.40 2.52
C HIS A 10 8.22 0.67 2.33
N GLY A 11 8.57 1.45 1.31
CA GLY A 11 9.95 1.89 1.06
C GLY A 11 10.31 3.23 1.70
N GLY A 12 9.32 3.96 2.21
CA GLY A 12 9.53 5.34 2.64
C GLY A 12 9.98 6.20 1.47
N ASP A 13 10.74 7.25 1.78
CA ASP A 13 11.36 8.12 0.77
C ASP A 13 12.76 7.62 0.34
N LEU A 14 13.23 6.52 0.94
CA LEU A 14 14.56 5.95 0.68
C LEU A 14 14.59 5.09 -0.58
N PHE A 15 13.50 4.39 -0.88
CA PHE A 15 13.45 3.39 -1.95
C PHE A 15 12.48 3.79 -3.06
N THR A 16 13.05 4.38 -4.11
CA THR A 16 12.33 4.80 -5.33
C THR A 16 12.25 3.72 -6.40
N GLU A 17 13.05 2.66 -6.26
CA GLU A 17 13.09 1.53 -7.19
C GLU A 17 13.34 0.21 -6.46
N SER A 18 13.37 -0.89 -7.22
CA SER A 18 13.72 -2.21 -6.65
C SER A 18 15.22 -2.29 -6.45
N VAL A 19 15.66 -2.85 -5.33
CA VAL A 19 17.08 -2.85 -4.95
C VAL A 19 17.57 -4.24 -4.58
N ILE A 20 18.83 -4.52 -4.91
CA ILE A 20 19.52 -5.75 -4.47
C ILE A 20 19.68 -5.68 -2.95
N ILE A 21 19.36 -6.77 -2.26
CA ILE A 21 19.40 -6.82 -0.80
C ILE A 21 20.86 -6.91 -0.32
N SER A 22 21.27 -5.90 0.44
CA SER A 22 22.50 -5.83 1.23
C SER A 22 22.17 -5.63 2.71
N GLU A 23 23.19 -5.72 3.58
CA GLU A 23 23.04 -5.39 5.02
C GLU A 23 22.52 -3.95 5.22
N GLU A 24 23.00 -3.01 4.41
CA GLU A 24 22.55 -1.62 4.41
C GLU A 24 21.07 -1.52 4.04
N VAL A 25 20.63 -2.22 2.98
CA VAL A 25 19.23 -2.25 2.56
C VAL A 25 18.35 -2.84 3.67
N ILE A 26 18.78 -3.90 4.35
CA ILE A 26 18.06 -4.50 5.49
C ILE A 26 17.90 -3.47 6.62
N ASN A 27 18.97 -2.74 6.95
CA ASN A 27 18.93 -1.70 7.96
C ASN A 27 17.99 -0.55 7.58
N ASN A 28 18.02 -0.11 6.33
CA ASN A 28 17.14 0.93 5.81
C ASN A 28 15.67 0.49 5.81
N ILE A 29 15.37 -0.77 5.43
CA ILE A 29 14.01 -1.34 5.56
C ILE A 29 13.56 -1.35 7.03
N ARG A 30 14.47 -1.66 7.96
CA ARG A 30 14.19 -1.63 9.41
C ARG A 30 13.87 -0.22 9.89
N GLN A 31 14.57 0.81 9.40
CA GLN A 31 14.30 2.21 9.74
C GLN A 31 12.90 2.66 9.28
N VAL A 32 12.52 2.34 8.05
CA VAL A 32 11.19 2.71 7.52
C VAL A 32 10.06 1.79 8.03
N SER A 33 10.37 0.78 8.85
CA SER A 33 9.37 -0.13 9.41
C SER A 33 8.41 0.56 10.39
N SER A 34 8.76 1.72 10.95
CA SER A 34 7.83 2.52 11.76
C SER A 34 6.58 2.95 10.98
N LEU A 35 6.68 3.13 9.66
CA LEU A 35 5.56 3.50 8.78
C LEU A 35 4.63 2.32 8.47
N ALA A 36 5.14 1.08 8.55
CA ALA A 36 4.37 -0.13 8.25
C ALA A 36 4.83 -1.33 9.11
N PRO A 37 4.68 -1.27 10.44
CA PRO A 37 5.34 -2.20 11.37
C PRO A 37 4.95 -3.65 11.09
N LEU A 38 3.65 -3.93 10.96
CA LEU A 38 3.18 -5.30 10.73
C LEU A 38 3.67 -5.91 9.41
N HIS A 39 3.89 -5.10 8.38
CA HIS A 39 4.20 -5.58 7.03
C HIS A 39 5.71 -5.65 6.77
N ASN A 40 6.46 -4.60 7.15
CA ASN A 40 7.89 -4.54 6.88
C ASN A 40 8.68 -5.52 7.76
N TYR A 41 8.30 -5.71 9.03
CA TYR A 41 8.95 -6.74 9.87
C TYR A 41 8.70 -8.16 9.35
N ALA A 42 7.50 -8.46 8.85
CA ALA A 42 7.22 -9.73 8.19
C ALA A 42 8.08 -9.92 6.92
N SER A 43 8.24 -8.86 6.13
CA SER A 43 9.10 -8.87 4.93
C SER A 43 10.57 -9.14 5.28
N LEU A 44 11.11 -8.47 6.31
CA LEU A 44 12.45 -8.70 6.83
C LEU A 44 12.68 -10.14 7.31
N SER A 45 11.68 -10.73 7.98
CA SER A 45 11.74 -12.13 8.41
C SER A 45 11.80 -13.09 7.21
N GLY A 46 11.04 -12.79 6.15
CA GLY A 46 11.09 -13.53 4.88
C GLY A 46 12.48 -13.44 4.21
N ILE A 47 13.07 -12.25 4.14
CA ILE A 47 14.42 -12.01 3.61
C ILE A 47 15.45 -12.83 4.39
N ALA A 48 15.46 -12.71 5.73
CA ALA A 48 16.41 -13.43 6.58
C ALA A 48 16.27 -14.96 6.42
N SER A 49 15.05 -15.46 6.25
CA SER A 49 14.80 -16.88 6.02
C SER A 49 15.32 -17.35 4.66
N ALA A 50 15.10 -16.56 3.61
CA ALA A 50 15.65 -16.85 2.28
C ALA A 50 17.18 -16.81 2.28
N GLN A 51 17.82 -15.88 3.01
CA GLN A 51 19.28 -15.80 3.09
C GLN A 51 19.88 -17.05 3.75
N ARG A 52 19.21 -17.63 4.74
CA ARG A 52 19.64 -18.89 5.38
C ARG A 52 19.45 -20.10 4.47
N LEU A 53 18.34 -20.18 3.74
CA LEU A 53 18.01 -21.33 2.90
C LEU A 53 18.72 -21.32 1.55
N PHE A 54 19.02 -20.13 1.02
CA PHE A 54 19.58 -19.93 -0.32
C PHE A 54 20.71 -18.90 -0.30
N PRO A 55 21.83 -19.17 0.38
CA PRO A 55 22.90 -18.19 0.63
C PRO A 55 23.60 -17.70 -0.65
N GLU A 56 23.59 -18.50 -1.71
CA GLU A 56 24.24 -18.15 -2.99
C GLU A 56 23.30 -17.44 -3.98
N VAL A 57 22.00 -17.32 -3.65
CA VAL A 57 21.01 -16.73 -4.56
C VAL A 57 20.81 -15.26 -4.22
N MET A 58 21.03 -14.40 -5.22
CA MET A 58 20.80 -12.97 -5.09
C MET A 58 19.32 -12.68 -4.82
N GLN A 59 19.08 -11.79 -3.87
CA GLN A 59 17.74 -11.36 -3.46
C GLN A 59 17.51 -9.89 -3.80
N VAL A 60 16.28 -9.55 -4.16
CA VAL A 60 15.86 -8.21 -4.55
C VAL A 60 14.63 -7.82 -3.73
N ALA A 61 14.64 -6.64 -3.14
CA ALA A 61 13.46 -6.03 -2.52
C ALA A 61 12.70 -5.20 -3.55
N VAL A 62 11.39 -5.42 -3.64
CA VAL A 62 10.47 -4.73 -4.56
C VAL A 62 9.41 -4.02 -3.71
N PHE A 63 9.39 -2.70 -3.75
CA PHE A 63 8.55 -1.88 -2.87
C PHE A 63 7.24 -1.49 -3.53
N ASP A 64 6.13 -1.68 -2.83
CA ASP A 64 4.80 -1.25 -3.31
C ASP A 64 4.70 0.27 -3.48
N THR A 65 5.48 1.05 -2.72
CA THR A 65 5.50 2.52 -2.76
C THR A 65 6.35 3.08 -3.91
N SER A 66 7.24 2.28 -4.50
CA SER A 66 8.28 2.77 -5.43
C SER A 66 7.71 3.48 -6.67
N PHE A 67 6.65 2.92 -7.27
CA PHE A 67 6.03 3.51 -8.47
C PHE A 67 5.41 4.89 -8.21
N HIS A 68 5.07 5.19 -6.96
CA HIS A 68 4.43 6.44 -6.54
C HIS A 68 5.45 7.49 -6.07
N GLN A 69 6.74 7.20 -6.09
CA GLN A 69 7.79 8.18 -5.77
C GLN A 69 7.93 9.28 -6.85
N THR A 70 7.16 9.20 -7.93
CA THR A 70 7.06 10.23 -8.96
C THR A 70 5.99 11.30 -8.67
N LEU A 71 5.20 11.17 -7.60
CA LEU A 71 4.20 12.15 -7.21
C LEU A 71 4.84 13.53 -6.96
N ALA A 72 4.21 14.57 -7.47
CA ALA A 72 4.59 15.95 -7.19
C ALA A 72 4.13 16.38 -5.77
N PRO A 73 4.75 17.39 -5.15
CA PRO A 73 4.40 17.85 -3.80
C PRO A 73 2.90 18.08 -3.58
N GLU A 74 2.22 18.69 -4.54
CA GLU A 74 0.77 18.92 -4.51
C GLU A 74 -0.07 17.64 -4.44
N ALA A 75 0.46 16.50 -4.90
CA ALA A 75 -0.22 15.21 -4.87
C ALA A 75 0.12 14.38 -3.63
N PHE A 76 1.29 14.60 -3.00
CA PHE A 76 1.69 13.83 -1.83
C PHE A 76 1.60 14.55 -0.49
N LEU A 77 1.54 15.89 -0.47
CA LEU A 77 1.40 16.64 0.77
C LEU A 77 -0.06 16.64 1.23
N TYR A 78 -0.26 16.33 2.50
CA TYR A 78 -1.54 16.62 3.15
C TYR A 78 -1.62 18.09 3.53
N GLY A 79 -2.85 18.62 3.64
CA GLY A 79 -3.13 19.96 4.17
C GLY A 79 -2.90 20.05 5.68
N LEU A 80 -1.70 19.72 6.14
CA LEU A 80 -1.25 19.70 7.52
C LEU A 80 -0.02 20.63 7.69
N PRO A 81 0.31 21.05 8.93
CA PRO A 81 1.55 21.77 9.19
C PRO A 81 2.78 21.07 8.58
N TRP A 82 3.63 21.86 7.90
CA TRP A 82 4.80 21.37 7.16
C TRP A 82 5.76 20.53 8.02
N GLU A 83 5.87 20.85 9.30
CA GLU A 83 6.72 20.14 10.27
C GLU A 83 6.38 18.64 10.39
N TYR A 84 5.13 18.23 10.16
CA TYR A 84 4.77 16.81 10.21
C TYR A 84 5.29 16.05 8.99
N TYR A 85 5.33 16.67 7.83
CA TYR A 85 6.03 16.09 6.68
C TYR A 85 7.54 16.05 6.96
N GLN A 86 8.14 17.17 7.37
CA GLN A 86 9.58 17.30 7.51
C GLN A 86 10.17 16.39 8.60
N ASN A 87 9.52 16.31 9.76
CA ASN A 87 10.08 15.64 10.94
C ASN A 87 9.57 14.20 11.09
N LEU A 88 8.36 13.91 10.59
CA LEU A 88 7.70 12.62 10.81
C LEU A 88 7.43 11.85 9.51
N GLY A 89 7.68 12.44 8.34
CA GLY A 89 7.41 11.81 7.04
C GLY A 89 5.90 11.67 6.75
N VAL A 90 5.05 12.52 7.31
CA VAL A 90 3.60 12.48 7.06
C VAL A 90 3.30 12.97 5.65
N ARG A 91 3.04 12.02 4.74
CA ARG A 91 2.72 12.25 3.32
C ARG A 91 1.93 11.10 2.72
N ARG A 92 1.42 11.26 1.50
CA ARG A 92 0.99 10.16 0.65
C ARG A 92 2.21 9.39 0.15
N TYR A 93 2.21 8.09 0.38
CA TYR A 93 3.20 7.17 -0.21
C TYR A 93 2.60 6.38 -1.37
N GLY A 94 1.33 6.00 -1.26
CA GLY A 94 0.68 5.13 -2.25
C GLY A 94 1.14 3.68 -2.19
N PHE A 95 0.27 2.74 -2.56
CA PHE A 95 0.57 1.30 -2.57
C PHE A 95 -0.05 0.62 -3.79
N HIS A 96 0.25 -0.66 -3.95
CA HIS A 96 -0.01 -1.43 -5.18
C HIS A 96 0.77 -0.89 -6.40
N GLY A 97 1.88 -0.18 -6.19
CA GLY A 97 2.66 0.44 -7.26
C GLY A 97 3.20 -0.56 -8.28
N THR A 98 3.57 -1.78 -7.86
CA THR A 98 3.96 -2.86 -8.76
C THR A 98 2.83 -3.25 -9.72
N SER A 99 1.60 -3.36 -9.21
CA SER A 99 0.42 -3.64 -10.03
C SER A 99 0.08 -2.47 -10.95
N HIS A 100 0.07 -1.24 -10.43
CA HIS A 100 -0.25 -0.05 -11.23
C HIS A 100 0.75 0.14 -12.38
N ARG A 101 2.05 -0.04 -12.11
CA ARG A 101 3.12 -0.02 -13.12
C ARG A 101 2.93 -1.09 -14.19
N TYR A 102 2.67 -2.33 -13.78
CA TYR A 102 2.48 -3.43 -14.73
C TYR A 102 1.25 -3.22 -15.61
N VAL A 103 0.11 -2.88 -15.01
CA VAL A 103 -1.15 -2.74 -15.73
C VAL A 103 -1.12 -1.52 -16.66
N SER A 104 -0.50 -0.40 -16.25
CA SER A 104 -0.37 0.77 -17.13
C SER A 104 0.44 0.46 -18.39
N GLN A 105 1.60 -0.19 -18.24
CA GLN A 105 2.44 -0.62 -19.37
C GLN A 105 1.70 -1.62 -20.27
N ARG A 106 0.98 -2.57 -19.66
CA ARG A 106 0.21 -3.57 -20.42
C ARG A 106 -0.95 -2.92 -21.19
N ALA A 107 -1.64 -1.97 -20.60
CA ALA A 107 -2.73 -1.23 -21.23
C ALA A 107 -2.24 -0.42 -22.44
N LEU A 108 -1.12 0.31 -22.31
CA LEU A 108 -0.51 1.03 -23.43
C LEU A 108 -0.18 0.09 -24.60
N ALA A 109 0.45 -1.04 -24.31
CA ALA A 109 0.81 -2.04 -25.33
C ALA A 109 -0.41 -2.65 -26.01
N LEU A 110 -1.49 -2.91 -25.27
CA LEU A 110 -2.73 -3.47 -25.83
C LEU A 110 -3.51 -2.47 -26.69
N LEU A 111 -3.47 -1.19 -26.31
CA LEU A 111 -4.19 -0.13 -27.01
C LEU A 111 -3.37 0.51 -28.14
N GLY A 112 -2.09 0.14 -28.28
CA GLY A 112 -1.19 0.74 -29.26
C GLY A 112 -0.90 2.22 -28.99
N LEU A 113 -0.94 2.64 -27.72
CA LEU A 113 -0.77 4.04 -27.32
C LEU A 113 0.69 4.35 -26.93
N PRO A 114 1.26 5.47 -27.40
CA PRO A 114 2.60 5.89 -27.00
C PRO A 114 2.63 6.36 -25.54
N GLU A 115 3.60 5.86 -24.76
CA GLU A 115 3.68 6.14 -23.32
C GLU A 115 3.73 7.64 -23.03
N GLN A 116 4.58 8.39 -23.73
CA GLN A 116 4.89 9.81 -23.44
C GLN A 116 3.77 10.80 -23.79
N GLU A 117 2.68 10.34 -24.40
CA GLU A 117 1.53 11.16 -24.78
C GLU A 117 0.22 10.65 -24.16
N SER A 118 0.32 9.66 -23.27
CA SER A 118 -0.83 8.95 -22.72
C SER A 118 -1.11 9.29 -21.26
N GLY A 119 -2.40 9.38 -20.94
CA GLY A 119 -2.92 9.39 -19.58
C GLY A 119 -3.83 8.18 -19.35
N LEU A 120 -3.64 7.47 -18.25
CA LEU A 120 -4.43 6.31 -17.86
C LEU A 120 -4.93 6.48 -16.42
N VAL A 121 -6.12 5.95 -16.15
CA VAL A 121 -6.62 5.73 -14.79
C VAL A 121 -6.71 4.22 -14.58
N ILE A 122 -5.98 3.71 -13.59
CA ILE A 122 -5.90 2.28 -13.30
C ILE A 122 -6.62 2.00 -12.00
N ALA A 123 -7.59 1.08 -12.02
CA ALA A 123 -8.28 0.59 -10.83
C ALA A 123 -7.77 -0.81 -10.45
N HIS A 124 -7.02 -0.90 -9.35
CA HIS A 124 -6.65 -2.17 -8.74
C HIS A 124 -7.73 -2.55 -7.72
N LEU A 125 -8.57 -3.53 -8.03
CA LEU A 125 -9.72 -3.90 -7.20
C LEU A 125 -9.57 -5.34 -6.66
N GLY A 126 -9.28 -5.45 -5.37
CA GLY A 126 -9.17 -6.71 -4.65
C GLY A 126 -9.50 -6.53 -3.16
N ASN A 127 -8.95 -7.38 -2.30
CA ASN A 127 -9.10 -7.22 -0.85
C ASN A 127 -8.43 -5.91 -0.34
N GLY A 128 -7.39 -5.45 -1.05
CA GLY A 128 -7.02 -4.04 -1.09
C GLY A 128 -7.45 -3.45 -2.41
N ALA A 129 -7.97 -2.23 -2.36
CA ALA A 129 -8.41 -1.51 -3.55
C ALA A 129 -7.74 -0.13 -3.63
N SER A 130 -7.19 0.22 -4.79
CA SER A 130 -6.67 1.57 -5.04
C SER A 130 -6.82 1.98 -6.49
N ILE A 131 -6.95 3.28 -6.72
CA ILE A 131 -6.95 3.89 -8.06
C ILE A 131 -5.69 4.72 -8.21
N CYS A 132 -5.07 4.68 -9.39
CA CYS A 132 -3.89 5.47 -9.73
C CYS A 132 -4.08 6.20 -11.05
N ALA A 133 -3.79 7.51 -11.06
CA ALA A 133 -3.63 8.27 -12.27
C ALA A 133 -2.18 8.16 -12.74
N VAL A 134 -2.00 7.73 -13.99
CA VAL A 134 -0.70 7.55 -14.63
C VAL A 134 -0.61 8.48 -15.83
N ARG A 135 0.42 9.30 -15.90
CA ARG A 135 0.71 10.18 -17.04
C ARG A 135 2.14 9.97 -17.49
N ASN A 136 2.36 9.75 -18.78
CA ASN A 136 3.70 9.59 -19.35
C ASN A 136 4.51 8.47 -18.66
N GLY A 137 3.85 7.35 -18.34
CA GLY A 137 4.45 6.21 -17.63
C GLY A 137 4.67 6.41 -16.13
N ARG A 138 4.34 7.59 -15.57
CA ARG A 138 4.60 7.95 -14.17
C ARG A 138 3.30 8.03 -13.37
N SER A 139 3.34 7.60 -12.11
CA SER A 139 2.26 7.86 -11.16
C SER A 139 2.18 9.36 -10.88
N VAL A 140 1.03 9.98 -11.15
CA VAL A 140 0.78 11.40 -10.86
C VAL A 140 -0.25 11.62 -9.76
N ASP A 141 -1.07 10.60 -9.46
CA ASP A 141 -1.91 10.56 -8.26
C ASP A 141 -2.26 9.11 -7.89
N THR A 142 -2.63 8.85 -6.63
CA THR A 142 -3.06 7.53 -6.15
C THR A 142 -3.95 7.63 -4.92
N SER A 143 -4.96 6.78 -4.83
CA SER A 143 -5.98 6.89 -3.78
C SER A 143 -5.47 6.51 -2.38
N MET A 144 -4.48 5.61 -2.29
CA MET A 144 -3.93 5.23 -0.98
C MET A 144 -2.95 6.27 -0.46
N GLY A 145 -2.98 6.46 0.85
CA GLY A 145 -2.35 7.55 1.57
C GLY A 145 -0.94 7.26 2.09
N MET A 146 -0.72 7.71 3.33
CA MET A 146 0.43 7.36 4.16
C MET A 146 0.40 5.87 4.49
N THR A 147 -0.82 5.33 4.61
CA THR A 147 -1.09 3.93 4.86
C THR A 147 -2.04 3.39 3.79
N PRO A 148 -2.15 2.06 3.64
CA PRO A 148 -3.10 1.44 2.72
C PRO A 148 -4.58 1.56 3.15
N LEU A 149 -4.93 2.47 4.07
CA LEU A 149 -6.29 2.65 4.58
C LEU A 149 -7.10 3.67 3.77
N GLU A 150 -6.47 4.76 3.34
CA GLU A 150 -7.12 5.85 2.58
C GLU A 150 -7.55 5.40 1.18
N GLY A 151 -8.58 6.06 0.65
CA GLY A 151 -9.12 5.89 -0.69
C GLY A 151 -10.36 5.01 -0.70
N LEU A 152 -10.34 3.97 -1.53
CA LEU A 152 -11.50 3.11 -1.73
C LEU A 152 -11.87 2.30 -0.49
N MET A 153 -13.17 2.03 -0.31
CA MET A 153 -13.62 0.96 0.57
C MET A 153 -13.07 -0.38 0.08
N MET A 154 -12.67 -1.24 1.01
CA MET A 154 -12.06 -2.54 0.72
C MET A 154 -12.69 -3.64 1.58
N GLY A 155 -12.23 -4.89 1.47
CA GLY A 155 -12.90 -6.02 2.13
C GLY A 155 -13.07 -5.87 3.65
N THR A 156 -12.04 -5.36 4.32
CA THR A 156 -12.06 -5.13 5.79
C THR A 156 -11.50 -3.76 6.20
N ARG A 157 -11.40 -2.82 5.26
CA ARG A 157 -10.87 -1.47 5.49
C ARG A 157 -11.90 -0.46 5.03
N SER A 158 -12.04 0.61 5.79
CA SER A 158 -13.04 1.64 5.55
C SER A 158 -12.86 2.37 4.21
N GLY A 159 -11.61 2.59 3.80
CA GLY A 159 -11.33 3.64 2.83
C GLY A 159 -11.41 5.00 3.52
N ASP A 160 -11.75 6.01 2.74
CA ASP A 160 -11.99 7.38 3.21
C ASP A 160 -13.13 7.44 4.24
N VAL A 161 -12.84 8.09 5.37
CA VAL A 161 -13.79 8.39 6.43
C VAL A 161 -13.51 9.79 6.93
N ASP A 162 -14.55 10.50 7.35
CA ASP A 162 -14.40 11.79 8.03
C ASP A 162 -13.55 11.62 9.31
N PHE A 163 -12.41 12.31 9.35
CA PHE A 163 -11.53 12.32 10.51
C PHE A 163 -12.24 12.81 11.79
N GLY A 164 -13.17 13.76 11.69
CA GLY A 164 -13.96 14.25 12.82
C GLY A 164 -14.83 13.16 13.43
N ALA A 165 -15.47 12.34 12.59
CA ALA A 165 -16.23 11.17 13.04
C ALA A 165 -15.33 10.15 13.73
N MET A 166 -14.13 9.89 13.18
CA MET A 166 -13.16 8.96 13.79
C MET A 166 -12.67 9.45 15.15
N ALA A 167 -12.36 10.74 15.28
CA ALA A 167 -11.95 11.35 16.52
C ALA A 167 -13.06 11.32 17.57
N TRP A 168 -14.31 11.58 17.17
CA TRP A 168 -15.48 11.50 18.05
C TRP A 168 -15.69 10.07 18.57
N ILE A 169 -15.68 9.06 17.69
CA ILE A 169 -15.82 7.65 18.07
C ILE A 169 -14.71 7.26 19.07
N ALA A 170 -13.46 7.65 18.83
CA ALA A 170 -12.36 7.35 19.73
C ALA A 170 -12.54 7.97 21.14
N GLY A 171 -13.19 9.12 21.24
CA GLY A 171 -13.58 9.74 22.52
C GLY A 171 -14.71 9.01 23.23
N GLU A 172 -15.72 8.54 22.48
CA GLU A 172 -16.89 7.82 23.02
C GLU A 172 -16.63 6.34 23.32
N THR A 173 -15.63 5.74 22.66
CA THR A 173 -15.21 4.35 22.88
C THR A 173 -13.78 4.33 23.42
N PRO A 174 -13.58 4.48 24.74
CA PRO A 174 -12.28 4.33 25.36
C PRO A 174 -11.64 3.01 24.95
N ALA A 175 -10.33 3.02 24.71
CA ALA A 175 -9.61 1.81 24.36
C ALA A 175 -9.81 0.74 25.45
N ASP A 176 -10.36 -0.41 25.05
CA ASP A 176 -10.46 -1.57 25.94
C ASP A 176 -9.04 -2.11 26.21
N PRO A 177 -8.53 -2.03 27.46
CA PRO A 177 -7.21 -2.51 27.80
C PRO A 177 -7.05 -4.03 27.63
N GLN A 178 -8.16 -4.80 27.52
CA GLN A 178 -8.14 -6.22 27.22
C GLN A 178 -8.17 -6.54 25.71
N ARG A 179 -8.36 -5.55 24.84
CA ARG A 179 -8.29 -5.68 23.38
C ARG A 179 -7.37 -4.63 22.76
N PRO A 180 -6.05 -4.71 23.00
CA PRO A 180 -5.08 -3.87 22.30
C PRO A 180 -5.20 -4.07 20.79
N GLY A 181 -5.51 -2.99 20.06
CA GLY A 181 -5.70 -2.99 18.60
C GLY A 181 -7.15 -2.89 18.12
N ALA A 182 -8.16 -2.92 19.01
CA ALA A 182 -9.55 -2.66 18.63
C ALA A 182 -9.78 -1.19 18.19
N GLY A 183 -9.01 -0.24 18.74
CA GLY A 183 -9.06 1.18 18.34
C GLY A 183 -8.26 1.54 17.09
N SER A 184 -7.36 0.67 16.61
CA SER A 184 -6.55 0.91 15.40
C SER A 184 -6.95 0.05 14.21
N GLN A 185 -7.83 -0.92 14.44
CA GLN A 185 -8.47 -1.70 13.40
C GLN A 185 -9.95 -1.39 13.44
N HIS A 186 -10.31 -0.27 12.83
CA HIS A 186 -11.64 -0.06 12.27
C HIS A 186 -11.84 -1.05 11.11
N ARG A 187 -11.77 -2.34 11.44
CA ARG A 187 -12.38 -3.38 10.66
C ARG A 187 -13.84 -3.00 10.63
N LEU A 188 -14.28 -2.46 9.50
CA LEU A 188 -15.67 -2.63 9.11
C LEU A 188 -16.05 -4.08 9.44
N ARG A 189 -17.29 -4.32 9.89
CA ARG A 189 -17.83 -5.70 9.80
C ARG A 189 -17.40 -6.21 8.42
N PRO A 190 -16.72 -7.37 8.30
CA PRO A 190 -16.22 -7.80 7.01
C PRO A 190 -17.37 -7.66 6.05
N VAL A 191 -17.26 -6.75 5.07
CA VAL A 191 -18.39 -6.47 4.19
C VAL A 191 -18.57 -7.64 3.21
N GLY A 192 -17.85 -8.73 3.44
CA GLY A 192 -17.80 -9.90 2.60
C GLY A 192 -16.75 -9.73 1.53
N ASP A 193 -16.23 -10.87 1.10
CA ASP A 193 -15.63 -11.01 -0.21
C ASP A 193 -16.56 -10.41 -1.28
N LEU A 194 -16.05 -9.64 -2.26
CA LEU A 194 -16.89 -9.07 -3.33
C LEU A 194 -17.77 -10.12 -4.03
N ARG A 195 -17.35 -11.39 -4.05
CA ARG A 195 -18.16 -12.52 -4.52
C ARG A 195 -19.50 -12.68 -3.80
N SER A 196 -19.63 -12.27 -2.53
CA SER A 196 -20.89 -12.32 -1.81
C SER A 196 -21.92 -11.31 -2.33
N PHE A 197 -21.48 -10.19 -2.90
CA PHE A 197 -22.37 -9.21 -3.54
C PHE A 197 -22.86 -9.64 -4.92
N LEU A 198 -22.10 -10.50 -5.59
CA LEU A 198 -22.49 -11.07 -6.88
C LEU A 198 -23.45 -12.26 -6.73
N ARG A 199 -23.68 -12.73 -5.49
CA ARG A 199 -24.67 -13.78 -5.24
C ARG A 199 -26.08 -13.18 -5.32
N PRO A 200 -27.06 -13.90 -5.91
CA PRO A 200 -28.45 -13.46 -5.92
C PRO A 200 -28.93 -13.18 -4.49
N ALA A 201 -29.66 -12.08 -4.31
CA ALA A 201 -30.28 -11.76 -3.03
C ALA A 201 -31.19 -12.93 -2.59
N GLY A 202 -30.87 -13.56 -1.45
CA GLY A 202 -31.63 -14.70 -0.89
C GLY A 202 -30.84 -15.99 -0.69
N ALA A 203 -29.62 -16.10 -1.22
CA ALA A 203 -28.72 -17.21 -0.86
C ALA A 203 -28.09 -16.92 0.51
N GLY A 204 -28.72 -17.40 1.58
CA GLY A 204 -28.33 -17.17 2.97
C GLY A 204 -26.83 -17.36 3.23
N ALA A 205 -26.28 -16.51 4.10
CA ALA A 205 -24.93 -16.65 4.62
C ALA A 205 -24.87 -17.92 5.48
N GLY A 206 -24.51 -19.05 4.85
CA GLY A 206 -24.09 -20.24 5.57
C GLY A 206 -22.83 -19.93 6.35
N VAL A 207 -22.95 -19.96 7.68
CA VAL A 207 -21.86 -19.85 8.63
C VAL A 207 -20.91 -21.03 8.41
N ALA A 208 -19.62 -20.75 8.18
CA ALA A 208 -18.53 -21.70 8.32
C ALA A 208 -17.40 -20.99 9.07
#